data_AF-A0A8H3X6N7-F1
#
_entry.id   AF-A0A8H3X6N7-F1
#
_cell.length_a   1.000
_cell.length_b   1.000
_cell.length_c   1.000
_cell.angle_alpha   90.00
_cell.angle_beta   90.00
_cell.angle_gamma   90.00
#
_symmetry.space_group_name_H-M   'P 1'
#
loop_
_entity.id
_entity.type
_entity.pdbx_description
1 polymer ?
#
loop_
_entity_poly.entity_id
_entity_poly.type
_entity_poly.pdbx_seq_one_letter_code
_entity_poly.pdbx_strand_id
1 'polypeptide(L)'
;MGSALAPPMYNFGAAYIGTKSFLHGTIDTDGTLSARMNYAWNAKNVTKIQAHITSVPGHSMLQLEQDYQGSDYSINYKTINPSPVENTGIYILSYIQSVTQKLALGVETVYQKPTPDSEECFKSLVAKYSGKNYIATLQWQEIGTIQASYFQKINEKVEFGTELQILVGKERRDALCTVGGKFDFRTSTLRGQVDTSGRVCVVIEQKITPALSFLITGDIEHMKNASRFGVGIQLEA
;
A
#
# COMPACT_ATOMS: atom_id res chain seq x y z
N MET A 1 -22.35 -11.46 1.62
CA MET A 1 -21.05 -12.15 1.57
C MET A 1 -19.98 -11.17 2.01
N GLY A 2 -19.75 -11.05 3.31
CA GLY A 2 -18.94 -11.97 4.09
C GLY A 2 -17.51 -11.42 4.06
N SER A 3 -17.04 -10.83 5.15
CA SER A 3 -15.63 -10.50 5.33
C SER A 3 -14.85 -11.81 5.23
N ALA A 4 -14.31 -12.12 4.05
CA ALA A 4 -13.70 -13.41 3.77
C ALA A 4 -12.28 -13.56 4.37
N LEU A 5 -11.96 -12.76 5.39
CA LEU A 5 -10.80 -12.93 6.26
C LEU A 5 -11.26 -12.46 7.63
N ALA A 6 -11.73 -13.38 8.47
CA ALA A 6 -11.78 -13.12 9.89
C ALA A 6 -10.34 -12.80 10.32
N PRO A 7 -10.07 -11.67 11.00
CA PRO A 7 -8.75 -11.48 11.56
C PRO A 7 -8.43 -12.68 12.46
N PRO A 8 -7.20 -13.22 12.40
CA PRO A 8 -6.81 -14.35 13.23
C PRO A 8 -7.13 -14.05 14.69
N MET A 9 -7.68 -15.05 15.38
CA MET A 9 -8.21 -14.89 16.75
C MET A 9 -7.16 -14.32 17.71
N TYR A 10 -5.89 -14.57 17.41
CA TYR A 10 -4.75 -13.96 18.06
C TYR A 10 -3.59 -13.76 17.07
N ASN A 11 -3.02 -12.56 17.06
CA ASN A 11 -1.79 -12.24 16.33
C ASN A 11 -0.79 -11.64 17.34
N PHE A 12 0.36 -12.28 17.46
CA PHE A 12 1.47 -11.78 18.26
C PHE A 12 2.48 -11.09 17.36
N GLY A 13 2.62 -9.77 17.53
CA GLY A 13 3.61 -8.96 16.85
C GLY A 13 4.73 -8.51 17.77
N ALA A 14 5.98 -8.66 17.32
CA ALA A 14 7.14 -8.05 17.93
C ALA A 14 7.81 -7.12 16.91
N ALA A 15 8.25 -5.94 17.37
CA ALA A 15 9.06 -5.03 16.57
C ALA A 15 10.32 -4.66 17.34
N TYR A 16 11.44 -4.65 16.64
CA TYR A 16 12.71 -4.14 17.11
C TYR A 16 13.15 -3.00 16.19
N ILE A 17 13.33 -1.82 16.80
CA ILE A 17 13.72 -0.61 16.10
C ILE A 17 15.12 -0.23 16.57
N GLY A 18 16.12 -0.56 15.76
CA GLY A 18 17.50 -0.10 15.92
C GLY A 18 17.79 1.12 15.04
N THR A 19 18.96 1.72 15.20
CA THR A 19 19.38 2.91 14.43
C THR A 19 19.51 2.67 12.92
N LYS A 20 19.81 1.43 12.51
CA LYS A 20 19.98 1.03 11.10
C LYS A 20 19.11 -0.14 10.67
N SER A 21 18.47 -0.83 11.62
CA SER A 21 17.71 -2.05 11.38
C SER A 21 16.34 -1.94 12.02
N PHE A 22 15.30 -2.13 11.23
CA PHE A 22 13.93 -2.27 11.68
C PHE A 22 13.50 -3.70 11.40
N LEU A 23 13.24 -4.46 12.45
CA LEU A 23 12.75 -5.83 12.36
C LEU A 23 11.34 -5.84 12.92
N HIS A 24 10.41 -6.45 12.21
CA HIS A 24 9.04 -6.62 12.65
C HIS A 24 8.61 -8.03 12.27
N GLY A 25 8.06 -8.78 13.20
CA GLY A 25 7.54 -10.13 12.96
C GLY A 25 6.21 -10.27 13.64
N THR A 26 5.22 -10.79 12.91
CA THR A 26 3.90 -11.11 13.41
C THR A 26 3.61 -12.59 13.16
N ILE A 27 3.15 -13.30 14.18
CA ILE A 27 2.74 -14.70 14.07
C ILE A 27 1.27 -14.82 14.46
N ASP A 28 0.49 -15.46 13.60
CA ASP A 28 -0.92 -15.76 13.88
C ASP A 28 -1.08 -17.16 14.46
N THR A 29 -2.21 -17.39 15.13
CA THR A 29 -2.60 -18.71 15.67
C THR A 29 -2.61 -19.85 14.63
N ASP A 30 -2.80 -19.54 13.34
CA ASP A 30 -2.85 -20.53 12.25
C ASP A 30 -1.46 -20.89 11.70
N GLY A 31 -0.40 -20.37 12.31
CA GLY A 31 1.00 -20.62 11.92
C GLY A 31 1.47 -19.75 10.74
N THR A 32 0.68 -18.77 10.32
CA THR A 32 1.13 -17.74 9.37
C THR A 32 2.11 -16.79 10.05
N LEU A 33 3.33 -16.74 9.54
CA LEU A 33 4.39 -15.84 9.98
C LEU A 33 4.60 -14.76 8.94
N SER A 34 4.39 -13.50 9.29
CA SER A 34 4.77 -12.34 8.48
C SER A 34 5.94 -11.62 9.13
N ALA A 35 7.11 -11.68 8.51
CA ALA A 35 8.32 -11.02 8.96
C ALA A 35 8.75 -9.93 7.97
N ARG A 36 9.10 -8.76 8.46
CA ARG A 36 9.64 -7.64 7.72
C ARG A 36 10.93 -7.15 8.36
N MET A 37 12.00 -7.14 7.60
CA MET A 37 13.30 -6.61 8.00
C MET A 37 13.69 -5.48 7.06
N ASN A 38 13.82 -4.26 7.55
CA ASN A 38 14.42 -3.16 6.82
C ASN A 38 15.83 -2.91 7.38
N TYR A 39 16.84 -2.94 6.54
CA TYR A 39 18.21 -2.63 6.87
C TYR A 39 18.68 -1.44 6.03
N ALA A 40 18.96 -0.33 6.69
CA ALA A 40 19.51 0.87 6.08
C ALA A 40 21.04 0.79 6.08
N TRP A 41 21.63 0.41 4.94
CA TRP A 41 23.08 0.40 4.75
C TRP A 41 23.64 1.82 4.88
N ASN A 42 22.95 2.78 4.27
CA ASN A 42 23.23 4.22 4.32
C ASN A 42 21.91 4.98 4.36
N ALA A 43 21.95 6.30 4.64
CA ALA A 43 20.78 7.18 4.58
C ALA A 43 20.04 7.15 3.21
N LYS A 44 20.76 6.76 2.16
CA LYS A 44 20.28 6.69 0.78
C LYS A 44 19.99 5.28 0.28
N ASN A 45 20.39 4.24 1.01
CA ASN A 45 20.32 2.86 0.53
C ASN A 45 19.71 1.96 1.60
N VAL A 46 18.52 1.45 1.34
CA VAL A 46 17.75 0.63 2.28
C VAL A 46 17.34 -0.65 1.59
N THR A 47 17.72 -1.79 2.17
CA THR A 47 17.21 -3.10 1.79
C THR A 47 16.04 -3.44 2.70
N LYS A 48 14.92 -3.86 2.13
CA LYS A 48 13.74 -4.35 2.85
C LYS A 48 13.49 -5.79 2.42
N ILE A 49 13.34 -6.68 3.38
CA ILE A 49 13.01 -8.08 3.16
C ILE A 49 11.67 -8.32 3.85
N GLN A 50 10.70 -8.84 3.12
CA GLN A 50 9.40 -9.21 3.64
C GLN A 50 9.19 -10.70 3.33
N ALA A 51 8.99 -11.50 4.36
CA ALA A 51 8.69 -12.92 4.24
C ALA A 51 7.32 -13.17 4.86
N HIS A 52 6.40 -13.73 4.09
CA HIS A 52 5.12 -14.21 4.59
C HIS A 52 5.10 -15.71 4.35
N ILE A 53 5.29 -16.45 5.43
CA ILE A 53 5.33 -17.90 5.44
C ILE A 53 3.97 -18.37 5.93
N THR A 54 3.30 -19.17 5.11
CA THR A 54 1.97 -19.70 5.42
C THR A 54 2.07 -21.21 5.57
N SER A 55 1.27 -21.78 6.48
CA SER A 55 1.18 -23.23 6.72
C SER A 55 0.68 -24.03 5.51
N VAL A 56 0.13 -23.36 4.49
CA VAL A 56 -0.30 -23.97 3.23
C VAL A 56 0.90 -24.09 2.28
N PRO A 57 1.26 -25.32 1.83
CA PRO A 57 2.35 -25.53 0.88
C PRO A 57 2.17 -24.70 -0.40
N GLY A 58 3.22 -24.00 -0.83
CA GLY A 58 3.23 -23.23 -2.08
C GLY A 58 2.76 -21.77 -1.98
N HIS A 59 2.18 -21.34 -0.85
CA HIS A 59 1.71 -19.96 -0.64
C HIS A 59 2.65 -19.09 0.20
N SER A 60 3.90 -19.52 0.38
CA SER A 60 4.91 -18.68 1.02
C SER A 60 5.38 -17.62 0.03
N MET A 61 5.38 -16.36 0.45
CA MET A 61 5.90 -15.25 -0.36
C MET A 61 7.13 -14.61 0.28
N LEU A 62 8.23 -14.55 -0.47
CA LEU A 62 9.43 -13.83 -0.11
C LEU A 62 9.59 -12.64 -1.05
N GLN A 63 9.60 -11.43 -0.50
CA GLN A 63 9.80 -10.19 -1.23
C GLN A 63 11.10 -9.55 -0.76
N LEU A 64 12.01 -9.29 -1.69
CA LEU A 64 13.24 -8.54 -1.46
C LEU A 64 13.13 -7.22 -2.21
N GLU A 65 13.27 -6.11 -1.51
CA GLU A 65 13.21 -4.77 -2.05
C GLU A 65 14.53 -4.05 -1.74
N GLN A 66 15.15 -3.47 -2.77
CA GLN A 66 16.29 -2.60 -2.67
C GLN A 66 15.87 -1.19 -3.07
N ASP A 67 15.96 -0.27 -2.14
CA ASP A 67 15.57 1.14 -2.31
C ASP A 67 16.83 2.00 -2.29
N TYR A 68 17.11 2.67 -3.40
CA TYR A 68 18.24 3.56 -3.56
C TYR A 68 17.77 4.96 -3.95
N GLN A 69 17.91 5.90 -3.03
CA GLN A 69 17.52 7.29 -3.19
C GLN A 69 18.75 8.17 -3.50
N GLY A 70 18.87 8.57 -4.76
CA GLY A 70 19.82 9.58 -5.22
C GLY A 70 19.40 11.01 -4.85
N SER A 71 20.16 12.01 -5.30
CA SER A 71 19.79 13.43 -5.13
C SER A 71 18.57 13.81 -5.96
N ASP A 72 18.54 13.36 -7.21
CA ASP A 72 17.54 13.77 -8.21
C ASP A 72 16.77 12.59 -8.81
N TYR A 73 17.12 11.37 -8.40
CA TYR A 73 16.48 10.13 -8.85
C TYR A 73 16.29 9.16 -7.69
N SER A 74 15.32 8.26 -7.82
CA SER A 74 15.13 7.11 -6.94
C SER A 74 14.99 5.84 -7.77
N ILE A 75 15.75 4.82 -7.41
CA ILE A 75 15.69 3.49 -8.00
C ILE A 75 15.16 2.55 -6.92
N ASN A 76 14.10 1.83 -7.22
CA ASN A 76 13.57 0.79 -6.36
C ASN A 76 13.49 -0.52 -7.15
N TYR A 77 14.13 -1.55 -6.63
CA TYR A 77 14.12 -2.88 -7.23
C TYR A 77 13.45 -3.86 -6.27
N LYS A 78 12.34 -4.47 -6.68
CA LYS A 78 11.63 -5.49 -5.90
C LYS A 78 11.70 -6.82 -6.61
N THR A 79 11.87 -7.88 -5.84
CA THR A 79 11.85 -9.25 -6.31
C THR A 79 10.90 -10.04 -5.43
N ILE A 80 9.90 -10.67 -6.01
CA ILE A 80 8.92 -11.49 -5.30
C ILE A 80 9.08 -12.93 -5.76
N ASN A 81 9.25 -13.84 -4.79
CA ASN A 81 9.45 -15.27 -4.99
C ASN A 81 10.57 -15.61 -5.99
N PRO A 82 11.80 -15.12 -5.78
CA PRO A 82 12.91 -15.56 -6.61
C PRO A 82 13.22 -17.03 -6.30
N SER A 83 12.86 -17.93 -7.20
CA SER A 83 13.27 -19.33 -7.10
C SER A 83 14.44 -19.58 -8.07
N PRO A 84 15.69 -19.75 -7.57
CA PRO A 84 16.84 -19.98 -8.44
C PRO A 84 16.83 -21.37 -9.11
N VAL A 85 15.99 -22.28 -8.61
CA VAL A 85 15.88 -23.66 -9.12
C VAL A 85 14.95 -23.75 -10.33
N GLU A 86 13.85 -22.97 -10.34
CA GLU A 86 12.86 -23.01 -11.42
C GLU A 86 12.93 -21.76 -12.32
N ASN A 87 13.81 -20.80 -11.98
CA ASN A 87 13.94 -19.49 -12.64
C ASN A 87 12.61 -18.73 -12.74
N THR A 88 11.73 -18.94 -11.75
CA THR A 88 10.45 -18.25 -11.59
C THR A 88 10.59 -17.10 -10.62
N GLY A 89 9.81 -16.05 -10.82
CA GLY A 89 9.82 -14.87 -9.97
C GLY A 89 9.26 -13.63 -10.66
N ILE A 90 8.87 -12.67 -9.83
CA ILE A 90 8.41 -11.36 -10.28
C ILE A 90 9.50 -10.36 -9.92
N TYR A 91 10.02 -9.67 -10.93
CA TYR A 91 11.02 -8.64 -10.79
C TYR A 91 10.40 -7.31 -11.18
N ILE A 92 10.42 -6.35 -10.27
CA ILE A 92 9.88 -5.01 -10.48
C ILE A 92 11.04 -4.03 -10.36
N LEU A 93 11.29 -3.29 -11.43
CA LEU A 93 12.26 -2.21 -11.45
C LEU A 93 11.51 -0.90 -11.61
N SER A 94 11.52 -0.06 -10.59
CA SER A 94 10.94 1.28 -10.60
C SER A 94 12.04 2.32 -10.60
N TYR A 95 12.02 3.20 -11.58
CA TYR A 95 12.94 4.32 -11.71
C TYR A 95 12.13 5.60 -11.79
N ILE A 96 12.39 6.57 -10.90
CA ILE A 96 11.77 7.89 -10.96
C ILE A 96 12.84 8.96 -10.87
N GLN A 97 12.75 9.95 -11.75
CA GLN A 97 13.68 11.07 -11.82
C GLN A 97 12.92 12.39 -11.78
N SER A 98 13.41 13.32 -10.97
CA SER A 98 12.92 14.70 -10.92
C SER A 98 13.44 15.45 -12.15
N VAL A 99 12.55 15.73 -13.11
CA VAL A 99 12.89 16.53 -14.31
C VAL A 99 12.86 18.02 -13.97
N THR A 100 11.94 18.42 -13.08
CA THR A 100 11.78 19.78 -12.60
C THR A 100 11.57 19.76 -11.08
N GLN A 101 11.79 20.88 -10.40
CA GLN A 101 11.51 21.07 -8.96
C GLN A 101 10.09 20.65 -8.53
N LYS A 102 9.14 20.59 -9.48
CA LYS A 102 7.74 20.22 -9.25
C LYS A 102 7.31 18.97 -10.00
N LEU A 103 8.10 18.45 -10.93
CA LEU A 103 7.69 17.36 -11.81
C LEU A 103 8.73 16.23 -11.74
N ALA A 104 8.27 15.05 -11.32
CA ALA A 104 9.04 13.82 -11.39
C ALA A 104 8.36 12.84 -12.35
N LEU A 105 9.15 12.29 -13.25
CA LEU A 105 8.70 11.27 -14.20
C LEU A 105 9.47 9.99 -13.92
N GLY A 106 8.77 8.87 -14.03
CA GLY A 106 9.34 7.56 -13.77
C GLY A 106 8.75 6.50 -14.67
N VAL A 107 9.47 5.39 -14.73
CA VAL A 107 9.08 4.18 -15.43
C VAL A 107 9.22 3.05 -14.43
N GLU A 108 8.21 2.21 -14.37
CA GLU A 108 8.26 0.96 -13.65
C GLU A 108 8.12 -0.19 -14.67
N THR A 109 8.96 -1.20 -14.53
CA THR A 109 8.99 -2.38 -15.39
C THR A 109 8.79 -3.59 -14.51
N VAL A 110 7.70 -4.29 -14.72
CA VAL A 110 7.35 -5.54 -14.06
C VAL A 110 7.66 -6.66 -15.04
N TYR A 111 8.68 -7.43 -14.74
CA TYR A 111 9.03 -8.66 -15.44
C TYR A 111 8.59 -9.84 -14.58
N GLN A 112 7.51 -10.50 -14.97
CA GLN A 112 7.00 -11.66 -14.25
C GLN A 112 7.16 -12.94 -15.07
N LYS A 113 7.72 -13.95 -14.39
CA LYS A 113 7.79 -15.33 -14.84
C LYS A 113 7.03 -16.21 -13.86
N PRO A 114 5.69 -16.29 -13.98
CA PRO A 114 4.88 -17.16 -13.13
C PRO A 114 5.10 -18.65 -13.45
N THR A 115 5.39 -18.98 -14.71
CA THR A 115 5.66 -20.35 -15.19
C THR A 115 6.91 -20.31 -16.09
N PRO A 116 7.75 -21.38 -16.17
CA PRO A 116 8.93 -21.40 -17.04
C PRO A 116 8.66 -21.10 -18.53
N ASP A 117 7.41 -21.22 -18.97
CA ASP A 117 6.97 -21.08 -20.36
C ASP A 117 6.28 -19.73 -20.66
N SER A 118 5.96 -18.92 -19.64
CA SER A 118 5.30 -17.62 -19.83
C SER A 118 6.13 -16.47 -19.28
N GLU A 119 6.63 -15.64 -20.20
CA GLU A 119 7.30 -14.39 -19.86
C GLU A 119 6.34 -13.23 -20.12
N GLU A 120 6.02 -12.48 -19.08
CA GLU A 120 5.23 -11.26 -19.23
C GLU A 120 6.04 -10.07 -18.74
N CYS A 121 6.17 -9.07 -19.60
CA CYS A 121 6.81 -7.81 -19.29
C CYS A 121 5.78 -6.71 -19.44
N PHE A 122 5.50 -6.03 -18.33
CA PHE A 122 4.61 -4.87 -18.30
C PHE A 122 5.43 -3.65 -17.97
N LYS A 123 5.25 -2.57 -18.72
CA LYS A 123 5.78 -1.27 -18.36
C LYS A 123 4.65 -0.40 -17.83
N SER A 124 4.98 0.43 -16.87
CA SER A 124 4.11 1.45 -16.34
C SER A 124 4.85 2.78 -16.31
N LEU A 125 4.17 3.83 -16.78
CA LEU A 125 4.66 5.19 -16.72
C LEU A 125 4.09 5.85 -15.48
N VAL A 126 4.94 6.48 -14.70
CA VAL A 126 4.58 7.18 -13.48
C VAL A 126 4.94 8.66 -13.65
N ALA A 127 4.00 9.54 -13.35
CA ALA A 127 4.22 10.96 -13.30
C ALA A 127 3.74 11.47 -11.93
N LYS A 128 4.56 12.31 -11.32
CA LYS A 128 4.23 12.99 -10.07
C LYS A 128 4.45 14.48 -10.26
N TYR A 129 3.43 15.25 -9.91
CA TYR A 129 3.46 16.70 -9.93
C TYR A 129 3.20 17.25 -8.52
N SER A 130 4.19 17.91 -7.95
CA SER A 130 4.13 18.51 -6.61
C SER A 130 3.94 20.02 -6.72
N GLY A 131 2.74 20.48 -6.38
CA GLY A 131 2.43 21.88 -6.13
C GLY A 131 2.84 22.32 -4.71
N LYS A 132 2.48 23.56 -4.33
CA LYS A 132 2.74 24.07 -2.97
C LYS A 132 1.89 23.35 -1.91
N ASN A 133 0.62 23.11 -2.22
CA ASN A 133 -0.37 22.53 -1.29
C ASN A 133 -1.09 21.30 -1.87
N TYR A 134 -0.73 20.87 -3.07
CA TYR A 134 -1.35 19.71 -3.72
C TYR A 134 -0.28 18.86 -4.41
N ILE A 135 -0.55 17.57 -4.54
CA ILE A 135 0.27 16.59 -5.23
C ILE A 135 -0.66 15.81 -6.15
N ALA A 136 -0.40 15.86 -7.45
CA ALA A 136 -1.07 15.02 -8.42
C ALA A 136 -0.13 13.89 -8.83
N THR A 137 -0.64 12.66 -8.92
CA THR A 137 0.08 11.51 -9.45
C THR A 137 -0.73 10.88 -10.57
N LEU A 138 -0.04 10.43 -11.61
CA LEU A 138 -0.62 9.69 -12.71
C LEU A 138 0.23 8.45 -12.94
N GLN A 139 -0.38 7.29 -12.92
CA GLN A 139 0.25 6.02 -13.25
C GLN A 139 -0.52 5.41 -14.41
N TRP A 140 0.19 5.07 -15.47
CA TRP A 140 -0.38 4.41 -16.63
C TRP A 140 0.36 3.10 -16.85
N GLN A 141 -0.36 1.98 -16.69
CA GLN A 141 0.16 0.64 -16.91
C GLN A 141 -0.23 0.15 -18.31
N GLU A 142 0.71 -0.48 -19.03
CA GLU A 142 0.47 -1.07 -20.36
C GLU A 142 -0.66 -2.11 -20.36
N ILE A 143 -0.96 -2.71 -19.22
CA ILE A 143 -2.06 -3.66 -19.02
C ILE A 143 -3.47 -3.01 -19.11
N GLY A 144 -3.55 -1.72 -19.36
CA GLY A 144 -4.80 -0.99 -19.58
C GLY A 144 -5.36 -0.32 -18.33
N THR A 145 -4.60 -0.27 -17.22
CA THR A 145 -5.01 0.45 -16.00
C THR A 145 -4.36 1.83 -15.97
N ILE A 146 -5.19 2.87 -15.82
CA ILE A 146 -4.77 4.25 -15.60
C ILE A 146 -5.25 4.65 -14.21
N GLN A 147 -4.35 5.06 -13.34
CA GLN A 147 -4.63 5.52 -11.99
C GLN A 147 -4.16 6.96 -11.85
N ALA A 148 -5.09 7.87 -11.58
CA ALA A 148 -4.81 9.27 -11.32
C ALA A 148 -5.19 9.57 -9.87
N SER A 149 -4.31 10.18 -9.10
CA SER A 149 -4.61 10.58 -7.72
C SER A 149 -4.27 12.06 -7.55
N TYR A 150 -5.09 12.75 -6.78
CA TYR A 150 -4.96 14.16 -6.46
C TYR A 150 -5.08 14.32 -4.95
N PHE A 151 -3.98 14.66 -4.31
CA PHE A 151 -3.90 14.96 -2.90
C PHE A 151 -3.81 16.46 -2.70
N GLN A 152 -4.63 17.02 -1.81
CA GLN A 152 -4.59 18.44 -1.47
C GLN A 152 -4.67 18.63 0.04
N LYS A 153 -3.67 19.32 0.58
CA LYS A 153 -3.65 19.76 1.97
C LYS A 153 -4.29 21.15 2.06
N ILE A 154 -5.46 21.23 2.67
CA ILE A 154 -6.16 22.52 2.87
C ILE A 154 -5.67 23.18 4.16
N ASN A 155 -5.52 22.40 5.22
CA ASN A 155 -5.07 22.88 6.52
C ASN A 155 -4.17 21.83 7.19
N GLU A 156 -3.46 22.19 8.26
CA GLU A 156 -2.69 21.22 9.05
C GLU A 156 -3.55 20.10 9.64
N LYS A 157 -4.84 20.40 9.82
CA LYS A 157 -5.84 19.48 10.36
C LYS A 157 -6.70 18.79 9.31
N VAL A 158 -6.65 19.24 8.04
CA VAL A 158 -7.60 18.79 7.01
C VAL A 158 -6.87 18.51 5.69
N GLU A 159 -6.97 17.27 5.26
CA GLU A 159 -6.39 16.75 4.04
C GLU A 159 -7.49 16.11 3.20
N PHE A 160 -7.49 16.39 1.91
CA PHE A 160 -8.40 15.76 0.95
C PHE A 160 -7.59 14.99 -0.08
N GLY A 161 -8.12 13.86 -0.50
CA GLY A 161 -7.58 13.03 -1.56
C GLY A 161 -8.69 12.59 -2.49
N THR A 162 -8.43 12.63 -3.79
CA THR A 162 -9.26 12.01 -4.80
C THR A 162 -8.40 11.03 -5.56
N GLU A 163 -8.92 9.85 -5.83
CA GLU A 163 -8.27 8.84 -6.62
C GLU A 163 -9.25 8.32 -7.67
N LEU A 164 -8.77 8.22 -8.90
CA LEU A 164 -9.50 7.80 -10.07
C LEU A 164 -8.73 6.64 -10.69
N GLN A 165 -9.29 5.44 -10.60
CA GLN A 165 -8.75 4.25 -11.23
C GLN A 165 -9.64 3.86 -12.40
N ILE A 166 -9.10 3.87 -13.60
CA ILE A 166 -9.76 3.47 -14.84
C ILE A 166 -9.10 2.19 -15.31
N LEU A 167 -9.88 1.13 -15.45
CA LEU A 167 -9.45 -0.14 -16.00
C LEU A 167 -10.06 -0.29 -17.39
N VAL A 168 -9.22 -0.17 -18.42
CA VAL A 168 -9.58 -0.31 -19.83
C VAL A 168 -9.12 -1.68 -20.31
N GLY A 169 -9.84 -2.72 -19.90
CA GLY A 169 -9.66 -4.06 -20.46
C GLY A 169 -10.31 -4.20 -21.84
N LYS A 170 -9.83 -5.15 -22.66
CA LYS A 170 -10.42 -5.45 -23.98
C LYS A 170 -11.91 -5.84 -23.91
N GLU A 171 -12.37 -6.37 -22.78
CA GLU A 171 -13.76 -6.82 -22.58
C GLU A 171 -14.56 -5.99 -21.57
N ARG A 172 -13.90 -5.19 -20.72
CA ARG A 172 -14.59 -4.44 -19.66
C ARG A 172 -13.88 -3.13 -19.33
N ARG A 173 -14.67 -2.06 -19.30
CA ARG A 173 -14.26 -0.72 -18.89
C ARG A 173 -14.91 -0.39 -17.57
N ASP A 174 -14.15 -0.50 -16.49
CA ASP A 174 -14.61 -0.11 -15.17
C ASP A 174 -13.82 1.13 -14.72
N ALA A 175 -14.53 2.13 -14.22
CA ALA A 175 -13.93 3.32 -13.65
C ALA A 175 -14.41 3.47 -12.22
N LEU A 176 -13.46 3.66 -11.31
CA LEU A 176 -13.69 3.79 -9.88
C LEU A 176 -13.11 5.13 -9.44
N CYS A 177 -13.96 6.05 -8.99
CA CYS A 177 -13.53 7.33 -8.44
C CYS A 177 -13.86 7.36 -6.94
N THR A 178 -12.81 7.46 -6.13
CA THR A 178 -12.88 7.57 -4.68
C THR A 178 -12.49 8.99 -4.26
N VAL A 179 -13.25 9.56 -3.33
CA VAL A 179 -12.96 10.85 -2.72
C VAL A 179 -12.91 10.65 -1.22
N GLY A 180 -11.79 11.00 -0.62
CA GLY A 180 -11.55 10.87 0.81
C GLY A 180 -11.13 12.18 1.46
N GLY A 181 -11.47 12.31 2.73
CA GLY A 181 -11.06 13.40 3.60
C GLY A 181 -10.52 12.85 4.90
N LYS A 182 -9.36 13.36 5.33
CA LYS A 182 -8.80 13.13 6.66
C LYS A 182 -8.89 14.40 7.46
N PHE A 183 -9.49 14.29 8.64
CA PHE A 183 -9.59 15.34 9.65
C PHE A 183 -8.82 14.89 10.88
N ASP A 184 -7.72 15.57 11.17
CA ASP A 184 -6.88 15.29 12.33
C ASP A 184 -7.10 16.38 13.40
N PHE A 185 -7.63 15.97 14.54
CA PHE A 185 -7.78 16.77 15.74
C PHE A 185 -6.78 16.28 16.80
N ARG A 186 -6.55 17.09 17.86
CA ARG A 186 -5.55 16.76 18.88
C ARG A 186 -5.82 15.42 19.59
N THR A 187 -7.09 15.06 19.73
CA THR A 187 -7.54 13.87 20.47
C THR A 187 -8.34 12.90 19.60
N SER A 188 -8.55 13.20 18.32
CA SER A 188 -9.31 12.34 17.42
C SER A 188 -8.88 12.48 15.97
N THR A 189 -8.93 11.39 15.22
CA THR A 189 -8.66 11.38 13.78
C THR A 189 -9.86 10.75 13.08
N LEU A 190 -10.51 11.52 12.21
CA LEU A 190 -11.62 11.06 11.39
C LEU A 190 -11.14 10.91 9.95
N ARG A 191 -11.39 9.75 9.36
CA ARG A 191 -11.11 9.46 7.94
C ARG A 191 -12.42 9.04 7.30
N GLY A 192 -12.85 9.76 6.28
CA GLY A 192 -14.01 9.41 5.47
C GLY A 192 -13.58 9.19 4.03
N GLN A 193 -14.19 8.22 3.36
CA GLN A 193 -14.05 8.03 1.92
C GLN A 193 -15.40 7.64 1.32
N VAL A 194 -15.65 8.14 0.11
CA VAL A 194 -16.83 7.87 -0.69
C VAL A 194 -16.36 7.40 -2.04
N ASP A 195 -16.94 6.31 -2.51
CA ASP A 195 -16.63 5.70 -3.79
C ASP A 195 -17.84 5.78 -4.75
N THR A 196 -17.56 5.82 -6.06
CA THR A 196 -18.56 5.84 -7.14
C THR A 196 -19.40 4.56 -7.17
N SER A 197 -18.89 3.46 -6.61
CA SER A 197 -19.63 2.21 -6.38
C SER A 197 -20.72 2.30 -5.30
N GLY A 198 -20.96 3.49 -4.72
CA GLY A 198 -21.92 3.69 -3.64
C GLY A 198 -21.45 3.10 -2.31
N ARG A 199 -20.15 2.86 -2.16
CA ARG A 199 -19.53 2.50 -0.89
C ARG A 199 -19.08 3.75 -0.14
N VAL A 200 -19.47 3.87 1.12
CA VAL A 200 -19.05 4.93 2.03
C VAL A 200 -18.37 4.29 3.22
N CYS A 201 -17.11 4.66 3.47
CA CYS A 201 -16.36 4.16 4.62
C CYS A 201 -15.98 5.33 5.53
N VAL A 202 -16.15 5.15 6.83
CA VAL A 202 -15.75 6.11 7.85
C VAL A 202 -14.99 5.37 8.94
N VAL A 203 -13.84 5.92 9.32
CA VAL A 203 -13.02 5.47 10.43
C VAL A 203 -12.82 6.63 11.39
N ILE A 204 -13.15 6.42 12.66
CA ILE A 204 -12.97 7.40 13.72
C ILE A 204 -12.06 6.77 14.75
N GLU A 205 -10.90 7.37 14.95
CA GLU A 205 -9.98 7.06 16.03
C GLU A 205 -10.13 8.16 17.10
N GLN A 206 -10.49 7.80 18.32
CA GLN A 206 -10.61 8.71 19.46
C GLN A 206 -9.64 8.28 20.55
N LYS A 207 -8.67 9.15 20.85
CA LYS A 207 -7.73 8.95 21.95
C LYS A 207 -8.40 9.47 23.23
N ILE A 208 -8.74 8.56 24.14
CA ILE A 208 -9.36 8.90 25.44
C ILE A 208 -8.27 9.19 26.47
N THR A 209 -7.20 8.41 26.44
CA THR A 209 -5.96 8.63 27.21
C THR A 209 -4.76 8.34 26.30
N PRO A 210 -3.54 8.81 26.64
CA PRO A 210 -2.34 8.47 25.88
C PRO A 210 -2.14 6.95 25.71
N ALA A 211 -2.64 6.15 26.66
CA ALA A 211 -2.57 4.70 26.66
C ALA A 211 -3.79 4.00 26.00
N LEU A 212 -4.88 4.69 25.70
CA LEU A 212 -6.12 4.09 25.20
C LEU A 212 -6.68 4.86 24.00
N SER A 213 -6.69 4.20 22.85
CA SER A 213 -7.31 4.69 21.61
C SER A 213 -8.51 3.81 21.23
N PHE A 214 -9.66 4.44 21.02
CA PHE A 214 -10.88 3.80 20.58
C PHE A 214 -11.05 3.97 19.07
N LEU A 215 -11.33 2.88 18.35
CA LEU A 215 -11.45 2.87 16.89
C LEU A 215 -12.86 2.41 16.51
N ILE A 216 -13.59 3.24 15.77
CA ILE A 216 -14.88 2.90 15.20
C ILE A 216 -14.73 2.91 13.69
N THR A 217 -15.13 1.83 13.02
CA THR A 217 -15.15 1.72 11.58
C THR A 217 -16.57 1.42 11.12
N GLY A 218 -17.07 2.16 10.13
CA GLY A 218 -18.34 1.88 9.45
C GLY A 218 -18.11 1.86 7.95
N ASP A 219 -18.56 0.79 7.30
CA ASP A 219 -18.55 0.64 5.84
C ASP A 219 -19.97 0.32 5.38
N ILE A 220 -20.53 1.17 4.52
CA ILE A 220 -21.88 1.04 4.00
C ILE A 220 -21.79 0.95 2.48
N GLU A 221 -22.25 -0.16 1.92
CA GLU A 221 -22.35 -0.37 0.47
C GLU A 221 -23.82 -0.27 0.05
N HIS A 222 -24.20 0.90 -0.48
CA HIS A 222 -25.59 1.19 -0.85
C HIS A 222 -26.09 0.33 -2.01
N MET A 223 -25.24 -0.03 -2.98
CA MET A 223 -25.63 -0.87 -4.12
C MET A 223 -25.99 -2.30 -3.72
N LYS A 224 -25.42 -2.81 -2.62
CA LYS A 224 -25.66 -4.18 -2.12
C LYS A 224 -26.46 -4.22 -0.82
N ASN A 225 -26.95 -3.05 -0.34
CA ASN A 225 -27.60 -2.88 0.96
C ASN A 225 -26.88 -3.62 2.10
N ALA A 226 -25.54 -3.54 2.11
CA ALA A 226 -24.72 -4.21 3.10
C ALA A 226 -24.00 -3.18 3.96
N SER A 227 -24.23 -3.25 5.27
CA SER A 227 -23.55 -2.41 6.25
C SER A 227 -22.65 -3.27 7.12
N ARG A 228 -21.40 -2.86 7.30
CA ARG A 228 -20.41 -3.49 8.15
C ARG A 228 -19.94 -2.46 9.16
N PHE A 229 -20.03 -2.82 10.44
CA PHE A 229 -19.54 -1.99 11.53
C PHE A 229 -18.50 -2.78 12.31
N GLY A 230 -17.45 -2.09 12.72
CA GLY A 230 -16.36 -2.64 13.51
C GLY A 230 -16.00 -1.67 14.62
N VAL A 231 -15.67 -2.21 15.78
CA VAL A 231 -15.19 -1.44 16.94
C VAL A 231 -13.92 -2.12 17.42
N GLY A 232 -12.88 -1.33 17.65
CA GLY A 232 -11.58 -1.77 18.13
C GLY A 232 -11.10 -0.90 19.29
N ILE A 233 -10.28 -1.48 20.15
CA ILE A 233 -9.60 -0.78 21.24
C ILE A 233 -8.12 -1.06 21.07
N GLN A 234 -7.31 -0.02 21.07
CA GLN A 234 -5.86 -0.12 21.08
C GLN A 234 -5.35 0.38 22.43
N LEU A 235 -4.62 -0.49 23.11
CA LEU A 235 -3.93 -0.19 24.36
C LEU A 235 -2.44 -0.06 24.06
N GLU A 236 -1.86 1.05 24.48
CA GLU A 236 -0.41 1.28 24.48
C GLU A 236 0.03 1.32 25.95
N ALA A 237 0.85 0.36 26.35
CA ALA A 237 1.29 0.16 27.74
C ALA A 237 2.71 0.68 27.96
#